data_AF-A0A1F9P286-F1
#
_entry.id   AF-A0A1F9P286-F1
#
_cell.length_a   1.000
_cell.length_b   1.000
_cell.length_c   1.000
_cell.angle_alpha   90.00
_cell.angle_beta   90.00
_cell.angle_gamma   90.00
#
_symmetry.space_group_name_H-M   'P 1'
#
loop_
_entity.id
_entity.type
_entity.pdbx_description
1 polymer ?
#
loop_
_entity_poly.entity_id
_entity_poly.type
_entity_poly.pdbx_seq_one_letter_code
_entity_poly.pdbx_strand_id
1 'polypeptide(L)' 'MVKRQGIVLAMIAFAVYIIGGFSCFSGVALILFMKGRDLWGWGDAKTIGYLLICIGAVLSVLGVLLMRIFRNRKLT' A
#
# COMPACT_ATOMS: atom_id res chain seq x y z
N MET A 1 2.01 30.35 3.36
CA MET A 1 1.73 29.25 2.39
C MET A 1 1.96 27.84 2.96
N VAL A 2 2.83 27.64 3.98
CA VAL A 2 3.20 26.32 4.54
C VAL A 2 2.05 25.52 5.17
N LYS A 3 1.04 26.18 5.75
CA LYS A 3 -0.05 25.51 6.51
C LYS A 3 -0.99 24.64 5.65
N ARG A 4 -1.24 25.03 4.38
CA ARG A 4 -2.05 24.22 3.45
C ARG A 4 -1.29 22.99 2.92
N GLN A 5 0.02 23.11 2.73
CA GLN A 5 0.83 22.00 2.23
C GLN A 5 0.93 20.86 3.25
N GLY A 6 0.98 21.16 4.54
CA GLY A 6 0.97 20.16 5.61
C GLY A 6 -0.26 19.24 5.59
N ILE A 7 -1.44 19.83 5.44
CA ILE A 7 -2.72 19.10 5.39
C ILE A 7 -2.82 18.24 4.13
N VAL A 8 -2.38 18.77 2.97
CA VAL A 8 -2.38 18.02 1.71
C VAL A 8 -1.39 16.85 1.77
N LEU A 9 -0.20 17.04 2.33
CA LEU A 9 0.78 15.96 2.53
C LEU A 9 0.26 14.88 3.49
N ALA A 10 -0.41 15.27 4.58
CA ALA A 10 -1.01 14.32 5.51
C ALA A 10 -2.13 13.50 4.85
N MET A 11 -2.97 14.13 4.03
CA MET A 11 -4.01 13.45 3.25
C MET A 11 -3.41 12.45 2.26
N ILE A 12 -2.33 12.81 1.56
CA ILE A 12 -1.62 11.92 0.64
C ILE A 12 -1.02 10.72 1.39
N ALA A 13 -0.36 10.94 2.53
CA ALA A 13 0.19 9.84 3.34
C ALA A 13 -0.91 8.87 3.81
N PHE A 14 -2.08 9.39 4.16
CA PHE A 14 -3.24 8.59 4.53
C PHE A 14 -3.81 7.78 3.37
N ALA A 15 -3.92 8.40 2.20
CA ALA A 15 -4.32 7.68 0.98
C ALA A 15 -3.33 6.56 0.65
N VAL A 16 -2.02 6.82 0.69
CA VAL A 16 -0.98 5.81 0.43
C VAL A 16 -1.04 4.66 1.43
N TYR A 17 -1.28 4.95 2.72
CA TYR A 17 -1.44 3.92 3.75
C TYR A 17 -2.62 3.00 3.48
N ILE A 18 -3.79 3.56 3.16
CA ILE A 18 -5.00 2.79 2.85
C ILE A 18 -4.80 1.96 1.58
N ILE A 19 -4.23 2.55 0.52
CA ILE A 19 -3.95 1.83 -0.74
C ILE A 19 -2.96 0.68 -0.50
N GLY A 20 -1.93 0.89 0.32
CA GLY A 20 -0.99 -0.16 0.70
C GLY A 20 -1.68 -1.32 1.42
N GLY A 21 -2.57 -1.01 2.37
CA GLY A 21 -3.38 -2.01 3.08
C GLY A 21 -4.30 -2.80 2.13
N PHE A 22 -5.01 -2.11 1.24
CA PHE A 22 -5.87 -2.73 0.23
C PHE A 22 -5.10 -3.60 -0.77
N SER A 23 -3.89 -3.18 -1.15
CA SER A 23 -3.00 -3.95 -2.02
C SER A 23 -2.57 -5.26 -1.36
N CYS A 24 -2.22 -5.22 -0.07
CA CYS A 24 -1.91 -6.42 0.72
C CYS A 24 -3.11 -7.36 0.81
N PHE A 25 -4.29 -6.84 1.16
CA PHE A 25 -5.52 -7.64 1.24
C PHE A 25 -5.91 -8.24 -0.11
N SER A 26 -5.78 -7.47 -1.19
CA SER A 26 -6.02 -7.94 -2.56
C SER A 26 -5.04 -9.05 -2.93
N GLY A 27 -3.76 -8.91 -2.59
CA GLY A 27 -2.75 -9.95 -2.81
C GLY A 27 -3.07 -11.25 -2.08
N VAL A 28 -3.46 -11.18 -0.80
CA VAL A 28 -3.88 -12.36 -0.01
C VAL A 28 -5.15 -12.99 -0.60
N ALA A 29 -6.14 -12.18 -0.96
CA ALA A 29 -7.37 -12.65 -1.60
C ALA A 29 -7.06 -13.36 -2.92
N LEU A 30 -6.12 -12.85 -3.72
CA LEU A 30 -5.71 -13.44 -4.98
C LEU A 30 -5.04 -14.81 -4.78
N ILE A 31 -4.18 -14.95 -3.77
CA ILE A 31 -3.57 -16.26 -3.43
C ILE A 31 -4.63 -17.27 -2.95
N LEU A 32 -5.59 -16.84 -2.13
CA LEU A 32 -6.61 -17.72 -1.54
C LEU A 32 -7.66 -18.15 -2.55
N PHE A 33 -8.20 -17.21 -3.35
CA PHE A 33 -9.27 -17.49 -4.30
C PHE A 33 -8.78 -18.06 -5.65
N MET A 34 -7.53 -17.80 -6.04
CA MET A 34 -6.98 -18.27 -7.34
C MET A 34 -5.87 -19.32 -7.18
N LYS A 35 -5.84 -20.03 -6.05
CA LYS A 35 -4.87 -21.10 -5.79
C LYS A 35 -4.97 -22.19 -6.87
N GLY A 36 -3.99 -22.22 -7.79
CA GLY A 36 -3.89 -23.24 -8.85
C GLY A 36 -4.49 -22.85 -10.21
N ARG A 37 -4.82 -21.58 -10.45
CA ARG A 37 -5.12 -21.09 -11.82
C ARG A 37 -4.00 -20.21 -12.33
N ASP A 38 -3.47 -20.56 -13.49
CA ASP A 38 -2.65 -19.66 -14.29
C ASP A 38 -3.47 -18.43 -14.67
N LEU A 39 -2.95 -17.24 -14.36
CA LEU A 39 -3.53 -15.98 -14.81
C LEU A 39 -3.20 -15.81 -16.29
N TRP A 40 -3.95 -16.48 -17.15
CA TRP A 40 -4.02 -16.18 -18.57
C TRP A 40 -2.65 -16.10 -19.27
N GLY A 41 -1.67 -16.91 -18.84
CA GLY A 41 -0.31 -16.94 -19.39
C GLY A 41 0.67 -15.89 -18.85
N TRP A 42 0.27 -15.04 -17.89
CA TRP A 42 1.15 -14.04 -17.24
C TRP A 42 1.87 -14.58 -15.99
N GLY A 43 1.61 -15.83 -15.61
CA GLY A 43 2.25 -16.55 -14.50
C GLY A 43 1.25 -17.12 -13.49
N ASP A 44 1.79 -17.91 -12.56
CA ASP A 44 1.01 -18.51 -11.47
C ASP A 44 0.41 -17.40 -10.59
N ALA A 45 -0.88 -17.51 -10.28
CA ALA A 45 -1.59 -16.62 -9.37
C ALA A 45 -0.94 -16.49 -7.99
N LYS A 46 -0.17 -17.51 -7.57
CA LYS A 46 0.66 -17.40 -6.38
C LYS A 46 1.73 -16.33 -6.50
N THR A 47 2.46 -16.29 -7.61
CA THR A 47 3.59 -15.38 -7.80
C THR A 47 3.13 -13.93 -7.87
N ILE A 48 2.04 -13.66 -8.60
CA ILE A 48 1.43 -12.33 -8.68
C ILE A 48 0.85 -11.91 -7.32
N GLY A 49 0.22 -12.85 -6.61
CA GLY A 49 -0.28 -12.61 -5.26
C GLY A 49 0.83 -12.25 -4.26
N TYR A 50 1.96 -12.98 -4.27
CA TYR A 50 3.12 -12.64 -3.44
C TYR A 50 3.72 -11.27 -3.79
N LEU A 51 3.76 -10.93 -5.08
CA LEU A 51 4.25 -9.62 -5.53
C LEU A 51 3.37 -8.48 -4.98
N LEU A 52 2.04 -8.63 -5.05
CA LEU A 52 1.07 -7.68 -4.51
C LEU A 52 1.19 -7.54 -2.99
N ILE A 53 1.40 -8.64 -2.27
CA ILE A 53 1.62 -8.60 -0.82
C ILE A 53 2.92 -7.86 -0.50
N CYS A 54 4.01 -8.16 -1.18
CA CYS A 54 5.29 -7.48 -0.97
C CYS A 54 5.19 -5.97 -1.24
N ILE A 55 4.59 -5.58 -2.37
CA ILE A 55 4.39 -4.17 -2.72
C ILE A 55 3.45 -3.50 -1.72
N GLY A 56 2.32 -4.13 -1.38
CA GLY A 56 1.35 -3.62 -0.42
C GLY A 56 1.95 -3.41 0.97
N ALA A 57 2.75 -4.36 1.45
CA ALA A 57 3.44 -4.27 2.74
C ALA A 57 4.42 -3.10 2.78
N VAL A 58 5.27 -2.95 1.75
CA VAL A 58 6.23 -1.83 1.64
C VAL A 58 5.47 -0.50 1.60
N LEU A 59 4.42 -0.39 0.79
CA LEU A 59 3.62 0.83 0.66
C LEU A 59 2.91 1.21 1.97
N SER A 60 2.42 0.22 2.70
CA SER A 60 1.75 0.43 3.99
C SER A 60 2.74 0.92 5.06
N VAL A 61 3.94 0.32 5.13
CA VAL A 61 5.02 0.79 6.03
C VAL A 61 5.45 2.22 5.67
N LEU A 62 5.57 2.52 4.38
CA LEU A 62 5.94 3.84 3.89
C LEU A 62 4.88 4.89 4.26
N GLY A 63 3.59 4.56 4.14
CA GLY A 63 2.48 5.43 4.58
C GLY A 63 2.54 5.77 6.06
N VAL A 64 2.81 4.79 6.94
CA VAL A 64 2.95 5.03 8.39
C VAL A 64 4.21 5.85 8.70
N LEU A 65 5.32 5.59 8.01
CA LEU A 65 6.56 6.35 8.18
C LEU A 65 6.37 7.82 7.78
N LEU A 66 5.68 8.09 6.68
CA LEU A 66 5.36 9.46 6.27
C LEU A 66 4.50 10.17 7.31
N MET A 67 3.46 9.52 7.84
CA MET A 67 2.67 10.09 8.94
C MET A 67 3.51 10.38 10.18
N ARG A 68 4.44 9.47 10.55
CA ARG A 68 5.36 9.68 11.67
C ARG A 68 6.27 10.88 11.42
N ILE A 69 6.84 11.00 10.23
CA ILE A 69 7.73 12.11 9.85
C ILE A 69 6.98 13.44 9.86
N PHE A 70 5.78 13.51 9.28
CA PHE A 70 4.99 14.75 9.26
C PHE A 70 4.56 15.20 10.65
N ARG A 71 4.18 14.25 11.52
CA ARG A 71 3.88 14.53 12.93
C ARG A 71 5.12 15.00 13.70
N ASN A 72 6.28 14.38 13.47
CA ASN A 72 7.54 14.74 14.13
C ASN A 72 8.09 16.10 13.65
N ARG A 73 7.82 16.49 12.39
CA ARG A 73 8.22 17.76 11.79
C ARG A 73 7.24 18.92 12.06
N LYS A 74 6.15 18.70 12.82
CA LYS A 74 5.09 19.69 13.10
C LYS A 74 4.52 20.35 11.85
N LEU A 75 4.47 19.65 10.71
CA LEU A 75 3.88 20.14 9.46
C LEU A 75 2.35 20.00 9.48
N THR A 76 1.71 20.31 10.61
CA THR A 76 0.27 20.15 10.85
C THR A 76 -0.35 21.48 11.28
#